data_AF-A0A368GC76-F1
#
_entry.id   AF-A0A368GC76-F1
#
_cell.length_a   1.000
_cell.length_b   1.000
_cell.length_c   1.000
_cell.angle_alpha   90.00
_cell.angle_beta   90.00
_cell.angle_gamma   90.00
#
_symmetry.space_group_name_H-M   'P 1'
#
loop_
_entity.id
_entity.type
_entity.pdbx_description
1 polymer ?
#
loop_
_entity_poly.entity_id
_entity_poly.type
_entity_poly.pdbx_seq_one_letter_code
_entity_poly.pdbx_strand_id
1 'polypeptide(L)'
;MAAERNQFLGLNEEEEVVAKNLAARALLTTVTYPLTCVKTLIQLGHEPFPLSTGKTLIVAGRNAYFLPNAFSYGTVFFSKSLRYLVNQAIAASQLAHARGLGVLYTGIDSAVCSLIIQGITSYQTKKYIDQYYPEIGGKPEKVDVEEKDLTDHESFRRQLRFAIRESVVRVATVTVARPLTVVMVRQIAQLIGHESKYGGVFSSVRTIGIEEGPGGLFSGLVPQICGEIVIVFGTAALIYAAERAIVHAGLYEKKDEKSVKEVEDLRKFTNLAIPFVMNSFGYPYQVVSTVMAVAGSGLAVSFLPYAPSFVNWHSAWDYLTPHGLKRGARLFLREQTGAVSVGADQQLYASNKFFA
;
A
#
# COMPACT_ATOMS: atom_id res chain seq x y z
N MET A 1 -24.27 14.54 42.54
CA MET A 1 -23.75 13.17 42.37
C MET A 1 -23.25 13.06 40.94
N ALA A 2 -21.94 13.26 40.77
CA ALA A 2 -21.28 13.22 39.47
C ALA A 2 -21.27 11.78 38.97
N ALA A 3 -21.75 11.57 37.75
CA ALA A 3 -21.61 10.28 37.09
C ALA A 3 -20.11 10.07 36.80
N GLU A 4 -19.49 9.14 37.51
CA GLU A 4 -18.23 8.51 37.11
C GLU A 4 -18.46 7.85 35.73
N ARG A 5 -18.27 8.63 34.66
CA ARG A 5 -18.01 8.08 33.33
C ARG A 5 -16.61 7.51 33.40
N ASN A 6 -16.51 6.19 33.45
CA ASN A 6 -15.28 5.43 33.33
C ASN A 6 -14.53 5.83 32.05
N GLN A 7 -13.66 6.84 32.13
CA GLN A 7 -12.65 7.15 31.12
C GLN A 7 -11.63 6.02 31.14
N PHE A 8 -11.75 5.08 30.21
CA PHE A 8 -10.94 3.86 30.18
C PHE A 8 -9.43 4.11 30.05
N LEU A 9 -8.99 5.30 29.63
CA LEU A 9 -7.58 5.65 29.41
C LEU A 9 -7.16 7.06 29.89
N GLY A 10 -8.05 7.84 30.53
CA GLY A 10 -7.74 9.23 30.91
C GLY A 10 -7.41 10.18 29.74
N LEU A 11 -7.79 9.80 28.52
CA LEU A 11 -7.61 10.56 27.27
C LEU A 11 -8.81 11.46 26.99
N ASN A 12 -8.61 12.54 26.24
CA ASN A 12 -9.71 13.40 25.79
C ASN A 12 -10.66 12.63 24.82
N GLU A 13 -11.92 13.04 24.66
CA GLU A 13 -12.90 12.28 23.82
C GLU A 13 -12.40 12.08 22.37
N GLU A 14 -11.75 13.09 21.79
CA GLU A 14 -11.14 12.99 20.46
C GLU A 14 -9.96 12.01 20.41
N GLU A 15 -9.13 12.01 21.45
CA GLU A 15 -7.96 11.13 21.56
C GLU A 15 -8.39 9.67 21.76
N GLU A 16 -9.49 9.44 22.47
CA GLU A 16 -10.08 8.12 22.63
C GLU A 16 -10.61 7.57 21.30
N VAL A 17 -11.26 8.40 20.48
CA VAL A 17 -11.71 8.02 19.13
C VAL A 17 -10.50 7.68 18.24
N VAL A 18 -9.44 8.48 18.27
CA VAL A 18 -8.21 8.22 17.53
C VAL A 18 -7.55 6.91 17.99
N ALA A 19 -7.47 6.68 19.30
CA ALA A 19 -6.92 5.46 19.87
C ALA A 19 -7.73 4.21 19.49
N LYS A 20 -9.06 4.28 19.53
CA LYS A 20 -9.95 3.19 19.08
C LYS A 20 -9.77 2.89 17.59
N ASN A 21 -9.70 3.93 16.76
CA ASN A 21 -9.45 3.77 15.31
C ASN A 21 -8.08 3.16 15.02
N LEU A 22 -7.04 3.58 15.75
CA LEU A 22 -5.70 3.02 15.67
C LEU A 22 -5.68 1.54 16.08
N ALA A 23 -6.32 1.19 17.20
CA ALA A 23 -6.43 -0.18 17.66
C ALA A 23 -7.17 -1.08 16.65
N ALA A 24 -8.30 -0.60 16.12
CA ALA A 24 -9.05 -1.32 15.10
C ALA A 24 -8.22 -1.54 13.82
N ARG A 25 -7.46 -0.53 13.38
CA ARG A 25 -6.55 -0.65 12.23
C ARG A 25 -5.41 -1.62 12.50
N ALA A 26 -4.84 -1.63 13.70
CA ALA A 26 -3.77 -2.56 14.07
C ALA A 26 -4.26 -4.01 14.10
N LEU A 27 -5.46 -4.26 14.63
CA LEU A 27 -6.11 -5.57 14.61
C LEU A 27 -6.38 -6.03 13.16
N LEU A 28 -6.97 -5.16 12.34
CA LEU A 28 -7.22 -5.47 10.94
C LEU A 28 -5.91 -5.75 10.18
N THR A 29 -4.88 -4.96 10.43
CA THR A 29 -3.55 -5.15 9.84
C THR A 29 -2.97 -6.50 10.26
N THR A 30 -3.13 -6.91 11.51
CA THR A 30 -2.66 -8.21 12.00
C THR A 30 -3.35 -9.36 11.26
N VAL A 31 -4.67 -9.31 11.11
CA VAL A 31 -5.45 -10.33 10.39
C VAL A 31 -5.08 -10.40 8.91
N THR A 32 -4.85 -9.24 8.28
CA THR A 32 -4.55 -9.14 6.85
C THR A 32 -3.04 -9.19 6.53
N TYR A 33 -2.18 -9.25 7.55
CA TYR A 33 -0.73 -9.17 7.42
C TYR A 33 -0.12 -10.21 6.47
N PRO A 34 -0.56 -11.48 6.45
CA PRO A 34 -0.05 -12.46 5.50
C PRO A 34 -0.14 -12.00 4.04
N LEU A 35 -1.19 -11.25 3.68
CA LEU A 35 -1.33 -10.68 2.34
C LEU A 35 -0.31 -9.57 2.08
N THR A 36 0.01 -8.75 3.08
CA THR A 36 1.07 -7.73 3.01
C THR A 36 2.44 -8.37 2.83
N CYS A 37 2.73 -9.45 3.55
CA CYS A 37 3.97 -10.21 3.42
C CYS A 37 4.12 -10.76 1.99
N VAL A 38 3.11 -11.49 1.51
CA VAL A 38 3.10 -12.05 0.14
C VAL A 38 3.20 -10.94 -0.92
N LYS A 39 2.46 -9.84 -0.76
CA LYS A 39 2.52 -8.70 -1.68
C LYS A 39 3.93 -8.11 -1.73
N THR A 40 4.59 -7.96 -0.59
CA THR A 40 5.96 -7.42 -0.52
C THR A 40 6.96 -8.36 -1.19
N LEU A 41 6.85 -9.67 -0.98
CA LEU A 41 7.68 -10.66 -1.69
C LEU A 41 7.51 -10.56 -3.22
N ILE A 42 6.26 -10.43 -3.68
CA ILE A 42 5.96 -10.26 -5.12
C ILE A 42 6.56 -8.95 -5.65
N GLN A 43 6.45 -7.85 -4.89
CA GLN A 43 7.05 -6.56 -5.28
C GLN A 43 8.57 -6.65 -5.43
N LEU A 44 9.22 -7.46 -4.58
CA LEU A 44 10.66 -7.74 -4.66
C LEU A 44 11.03 -8.72 -5.79
N GLY A 45 10.07 -9.24 -6.55
CA GLY A 45 10.31 -10.18 -7.65
C GLY A 45 10.56 -11.61 -7.20
N HIS A 46 10.21 -11.97 -5.96
CA HIS A 46 10.30 -13.34 -5.49
C HIS A 46 9.15 -14.19 -6.05
N GLU A 47 9.45 -14.97 -7.09
CA GLU A 47 8.49 -15.82 -7.79
C GLU A 47 9.01 -17.26 -7.90
N PRO A 48 9.07 -18.02 -6.78
CA PRO A 48 9.71 -19.34 -6.73
C PRO A 48 8.87 -20.47 -7.35
N PHE A 49 7.70 -20.15 -7.89
CA PHE A 49 6.69 -21.14 -8.28
C PHE A 49 6.52 -21.19 -9.80
N PRO A 50 6.15 -22.36 -10.34
CA PRO A 50 5.93 -22.53 -11.76
C PRO A 50 4.74 -21.70 -12.27
N LEU A 51 4.82 -21.30 -13.53
CA LEU A 51 3.76 -20.64 -14.27
C LEU A 51 2.66 -21.65 -14.60
N SER A 52 1.41 -21.24 -14.37
CA SER A 52 0.24 -21.98 -14.83
C SER A 52 -0.18 -21.47 -16.22
N THR A 53 -0.70 -22.35 -17.07
CA THR A 53 -1.26 -21.94 -18.38
C THR A 53 -2.77 -21.74 -18.25
N GLY A 54 -3.29 -20.67 -18.84
CA GLY A 54 -4.72 -20.37 -18.79
C GLY A 54 -5.18 -19.41 -19.89
N LYS A 55 -6.49 -19.14 -19.94
CA LYS A 55 -7.07 -18.11 -20.83
C LYS A 55 -7.26 -16.81 -20.07
N THR A 56 -6.92 -15.68 -20.69
CA THR A 56 -7.08 -14.31 -20.13
C THR A 56 -8.52 -13.91 -19.80
N LEU A 57 -9.49 -14.50 -20.49
CA LEU A 57 -10.92 -14.36 -20.24
C LEU A 57 -11.56 -15.73 -20.38
N ILE A 58 -12.48 -16.07 -19.47
CA ILE A 58 -13.12 -17.40 -19.37
C ILE A 58 -13.80 -17.80 -20.69
N VAL A 59 -14.33 -16.84 -21.45
CA VAL A 59 -15.16 -17.09 -22.64
C VAL A 59 -14.46 -16.77 -23.97
N ALA A 60 -13.48 -15.87 -24.00
CA ALA A 60 -12.83 -15.43 -25.25
C ALA A 60 -11.38 -14.92 -25.08
N GLY A 61 -10.61 -15.51 -24.15
CA GLY A 61 -9.26 -15.05 -23.85
C GLY A 61 -8.15 -15.70 -24.67
N ARG A 62 -7.10 -14.92 -24.96
CA ARG A 62 -5.79 -15.43 -25.40
C ARG A 62 -5.21 -16.39 -24.36
N ASN A 63 -4.54 -17.45 -24.80
CA ASN A 63 -3.72 -18.30 -23.94
C ASN A 63 -2.56 -17.47 -23.39
N ALA A 64 -2.45 -17.40 -22.07
CA ALA A 64 -1.39 -16.67 -21.38
C ALA A 64 -0.83 -17.51 -20.22
N TYR A 65 0.40 -17.19 -19.84
CA TYR A 65 1.01 -17.73 -18.64
C TYR A 65 0.56 -16.89 -17.44
N PHE A 66 0.19 -17.56 -16.36
CA PHE A 66 -0.24 -16.97 -15.12
C PHE A 66 0.75 -17.29 -14.01
N LEU A 67 1.16 -16.23 -13.31
CA LEU A 67 1.85 -16.34 -12.05
C LEU A 67 0.88 -16.85 -10.97
N PRO A 68 1.40 -17.57 -9.97
CA PRO A 68 0.59 -18.05 -8.86
C PRO A 68 -0.08 -16.90 -8.12
N ASN A 69 -1.31 -17.17 -7.68
CA ASN A 69 -2.12 -16.24 -6.92
C ASN A 69 -1.53 -16.03 -5.53
N ALA A 70 -1.87 -14.93 -4.85
CA ALA A 70 -1.46 -14.69 -3.47
C ALA A 70 -1.85 -15.87 -2.54
N PHE A 71 -2.94 -16.56 -2.85
CA PHE A 71 -3.31 -17.79 -2.16
C PHE A 71 -2.38 -18.95 -2.44
N SER A 72 -1.75 -19.06 -3.61
CA SER A 72 -0.72 -20.08 -3.86
C SER A 72 0.56 -19.83 -3.06
N TYR A 73 0.84 -18.57 -2.69
CA TYR A 73 1.88 -18.23 -1.72
C TYR A 73 1.42 -18.48 -0.27
N GLY A 74 0.11 -18.53 -0.04
CA GLY A 74 -0.53 -18.67 1.26
C GLY A 74 -1.43 -19.90 1.40
N THR A 75 -1.23 -20.99 0.66
CA THR A 75 -2.14 -22.15 0.57
C THR A 75 -2.06 -23.05 1.81
N VAL A 76 -2.27 -22.43 2.97
CA VAL A 76 -2.63 -23.03 4.26
C VAL A 76 -3.71 -22.17 4.97
N PHE A 77 -4.50 -21.34 4.26
CA PHE A 77 -5.39 -20.36 4.91
C PHE A 77 -6.91 -20.58 4.81
N PHE A 78 -7.43 -21.56 4.08
CA PHE A 78 -8.89 -21.79 4.03
C PHE A 78 -9.28 -23.21 4.41
N SER A 79 -10.36 -23.32 5.19
CA SER A 79 -10.97 -24.50 5.79
C SER A 79 -10.83 -25.80 4.97
N LYS A 80 -10.74 -26.93 5.69
CA LYS A 80 -10.72 -28.32 5.18
C LYS A 80 -11.71 -28.59 4.04
N SER A 81 -12.83 -27.87 3.97
CA SER A 81 -13.85 -27.99 2.91
C SER A 81 -13.43 -27.51 1.52
N LEU A 82 -12.50 -26.54 1.40
CA LEU A 82 -12.03 -26.03 0.10
C LEU A 82 -10.75 -26.75 -0.38
N ARG A 83 -10.42 -27.88 0.23
CA ARG A 83 -9.24 -28.70 -0.11
C ARG A 83 -9.49 -29.58 -1.35
N TYR A 84 -10.76 -29.85 -1.68
CA TYR A 84 -11.14 -30.71 -2.80
C TYR A 84 -11.19 -29.98 -4.16
N LEU A 85 -11.35 -28.65 -4.14
CA LEU A 85 -11.50 -27.83 -5.35
C LEU A 85 -10.15 -27.33 -5.94
N VAL A 86 -9.04 -27.49 -5.21
CA VAL A 86 -7.71 -26.97 -5.60
C VAL A 86 -6.67 -28.10 -5.58
N ASN A 87 -6.97 -29.22 -6.22
CA ASN A 87 -6.03 -30.34 -6.40
C ASN A 87 -5.08 -30.16 -7.60
N GLN A 88 -4.64 -28.92 -7.87
CA GLN A 88 -3.66 -28.62 -8.91
C GLN A 88 -2.69 -27.50 -8.49
N ALA A 89 -2.08 -27.63 -7.31
CA ALA A 89 -0.98 -26.75 -6.88
C ALA A 89 -0.12 -27.43 -5.80
N ILE A 90 0.48 -28.58 -6.14
CA ILE A 90 1.50 -29.22 -5.31
C ILE A 90 2.82 -28.48 -5.56
N ALA A 91 3.07 -27.37 -4.84
CA ALA A 91 4.39 -26.72 -4.77
C ALA A 91 4.52 -25.67 -3.65
N ALA A 92 3.42 -25.23 -3.02
CA ALA A 92 3.46 -24.34 -1.84
C ALA A 92 3.90 -25.06 -0.55
N SER A 93 4.11 -26.38 -0.61
CA SER A 93 4.53 -27.18 0.54
C SER A 93 5.95 -26.88 0.99
N GLN A 94 6.86 -26.37 0.14
CA GLN A 94 8.29 -26.26 0.49
C GLN A 94 8.60 -25.11 1.49
N LEU A 95 8.05 -23.90 1.30
CA LEU A 95 8.32 -22.76 2.20
C LEU A 95 7.58 -22.90 3.55
N ALA A 96 6.36 -23.44 3.51
CA ALA A 96 5.52 -23.63 4.70
C ALA A 96 5.84 -24.93 5.48
N HIS A 97 6.26 -26.03 4.83
CA HIS A 97 6.71 -27.23 5.55
C HIS A 97 8.03 -27.01 6.29
N ALA A 98 8.95 -26.17 5.77
CA ALA A 98 10.29 -26.04 6.35
C ALA A 98 10.34 -25.15 7.61
N ARG A 99 9.44 -24.15 7.75
CA ARG A 99 9.49 -23.15 8.84
C ARG A 99 8.15 -22.79 9.51
N GLY A 100 7.03 -23.38 9.07
CA GLY A 100 5.72 -23.19 9.71
C GLY A 100 5.02 -21.86 9.41
N LEU A 101 3.76 -21.74 9.87
CA LEU A 101 2.85 -20.61 9.59
C LEU A 101 3.35 -19.25 10.10
N GLY A 102 4.25 -19.23 11.08
CA GLY A 102 4.80 -18.00 11.67
C GLY A 102 5.62 -17.15 10.69
N VAL A 103 6.12 -17.72 9.59
CA VAL A 103 6.94 -16.99 8.60
C VAL A 103 6.15 -15.87 7.91
N LEU A 104 4.85 -16.06 7.67
CA LEU A 104 4.01 -15.03 7.04
C LEU A 104 3.79 -13.82 7.94
N TYR A 105 4.05 -13.96 9.25
CA TYR A 105 4.01 -12.90 10.25
C TYR A 105 5.37 -12.23 10.48
N THR A 106 6.39 -12.56 9.68
CA THR A 106 7.71 -11.91 9.77
C THR A 106 7.57 -10.41 9.50
N GLY A 107 8.04 -9.59 10.43
CA GLY A 107 8.01 -8.13 10.35
C GLY A 107 6.69 -7.47 10.78
N ILE A 108 5.74 -8.23 11.33
CA ILE A 108 4.49 -7.67 11.85
C ILE A 108 4.73 -6.66 12.98
N ASP A 109 5.76 -6.89 13.78
CA ASP A 109 6.21 -5.98 14.83
C ASP A 109 6.50 -4.59 14.25
N SER A 110 7.34 -4.53 13.22
CA SER A 110 7.67 -3.28 12.52
C SER A 110 6.47 -2.65 11.82
N ALA A 111 5.58 -3.47 11.25
CA ALA A 111 4.38 -3.00 10.58
C ALA A 111 3.39 -2.34 11.54
N VAL A 112 3.15 -2.96 12.70
CA VAL A 112 2.27 -2.42 13.74
C VAL A 112 2.87 -1.15 14.34
N CYS A 113 4.17 -1.14 14.66
CA CYS A 113 4.84 0.08 15.12
C CYS A 113 4.77 1.20 14.07
N SER A 114 4.97 0.88 12.79
CA SER A 114 4.86 1.86 11.71
C SER A 114 3.45 2.44 11.64
N LEU A 115 2.41 1.60 11.69
CA LEU A 115 1.02 2.03 11.67
C LEU A 115 0.68 2.97 12.85
N ILE A 116 1.13 2.63 14.05
CA ILE A 116 0.88 3.44 15.26
C ILE A 116 1.56 4.81 15.11
N ILE A 117 2.84 4.83 14.71
CA ILE A 117 3.58 6.08 14.47
C ILE A 117 2.91 6.91 13.37
N GLN A 118 2.43 6.28 12.30
CA GLN A 118 1.71 6.99 11.24
C GLN A 118 0.44 7.66 11.75
N GLY A 119 -0.38 6.96 12.54
CA GLY A 119 -1.62 7.55 13.06
C GLY A 119 -1.38 8.67 14.07
N ILE A 120 -0.40 8.50 14.98
CA ILE A 120 -0.02 9.55 15.94
C ILE A 120 0.52 10.77 15.20
N THR A 121 1.46 10.57 14.26
CA THR A 121 2.07 11.67 13.49
C THR A 121 1.02 12.40 12.67
N SER A 122 0.10 11.67 12.03
CA SER A 122 -0.99 12.27 11.25
C SER A 122 -1.89 13.13 12.13
N TYR A 123 -2.29 12.64 13.30
CA TYR A 123 -3.10 13.40 14.26
C TYR A 123 -2.37 14.66 14.77
N GLN A 124 -1.13 14.50 15.23
CA GLN A 124 -0.33 15.62 15.74
C GLN A 124 -0.05 16.66 14.66
N THR A 125 0.25 16.24 13.43
CA THR A 125 0.52 17.16 12.31
C THR A 125 -0.74 17.94 11.93
N LYS A 126 -1.91 17.27 11.89
CA LYS A 126 -3.19 17.95 11.63
C LYS A 126 -3.48 19.00 12.71
N LYS A 127 -3.40 18.62 13.99
CA LYS A 127 -3.59 19.54 15.12
C LYS A 127 -2.61 20.72 15.07
N TYR A 128 -1.35 20.48 14.75
CA TYR A 128 -0.34 21.52 14.63
C TYR A 128 -0.63 22.50 13.47
N ILE A 129 -1.00 21.97 12.30
CA ILE A 129 -1.38 22.80 11.13
C ILE A 129 -2.61 23.65 11.47
N ASP A 130 -3.62 23.09 12.14
CA ASP A 130 -4.83 23.83 12.46
C ASP A 130 -4.61 24.91 13.52
N GLN A 131 -3.69 24.69 14.47
CA GLN A 131 -3.34 25.68 15.50
C GLN A 131 -2.47 26.82 14.98
N TYR A 132 -1.38 26.50 14.27
CA TYR A 132 -0.35 27.50 13.93
C TYR A 132 -0.45 28.00 12.49
N TYR A 133 -1.04 27.20 11.60
CA TYR A 133 -1.09 27.50 10.17
C TYR A 133 -2.49 27.26 9.54
N PRO A 134 -3.55 27.89 10.10
CA PRO A 134 -4.93 27.72 9.64
C PRO A 134 -5.17 28.15 8.18
N GLU A 135 -4.27 28.99 7.63
CA GLU A 135 -4.34 29.53 6.28
C GLU A 135 -3.46 28.78 5.25
N ILE A 136 -2.80 27.67 5.61
CA ILE A 136 -2.09 26.84 4.62
C ILE A 136 -3.08 26.39 3.54
N GLY A 137 -2.76 26.73 2.29
CA GLY A 137 -3.58 26.43 1.12
C GLY A 137 -4.71 27.44 0.84
N GLY A 138 -4.79 28.56 1.56
CA GLY A 138 -5.80 29.62 1.38
C GLY A 138 -6.65 29.85 2.63
N LYS A 139 -7.61 30.77 2.62
CA LYS A 139 -8.55 31.01 3.75
C LYS A 139 -9.61 29.90 3.83
N PRO A 140 -10.10 29.54 5.04
CA PRO A 140 -11.18 28.56 5.19
C PRO A 140 -12.50 29.22 4.81
N GLU A 141 -12.74 29.38 3.52
CA GLU A 141 -14.02 29.92 3.02
C GLU A 141 -15.06 28.80 3.01
N LYS A 142 -16.20 29.02 3.69
CA LYS A 142 -17.44 28.22 3.57
C LYS A 142 -17.24 26.71 3.80
N VAL A 143 -16.61 26.32 4.90
CA VAL A 143 -16.38 24.90 5.25
C VAL A 143 -17.70 24.13 5.44
N ASP A 144 -18.75 24.79 5.93
CA ASP A 144 -20.04 24.17 6.26
C ASP A 144 -21.14 24.34 5.19
N VAL A 145 -20.78 24.89 4.02
CA VAL A 145 -21.74 25.12 2.93
C VAL A 145 -21.80 23.91 2.01
N GLU A 146 -23.01 23.45 1.69
CA GLU A 146 -23.22 22.36 0.75
C GLU A 146 -22.67 22.71 -0.63
N GLU A 147 -22.07 21.73 -1.30
CA GLU A 147 -21.42 21.88 -2.62
C GLU A 147 -22.30 22.55 -3.69
N LYS A 148 -23.63 22.40 -3.56
CA LYS A 148 -24.63 23.00 -4.43
C LYS A 148 -24.63 24.53 -4.42
N ASP A 149 -24.24 25.14 -3.30
CA ASP A 149 -24.27 26.59 -3.10
C ASP A 149 -22.89 27.24 -3.34
N LEU A 150 -21.89 26.44 -3.74
CA LEU A 150 -20.53 26.89 -4.04
C LEU A 150 -20.35 27.17 -5.53
N THR A 151 -19.69 28.29 -5.81
CA THR A 151 -19.21 28.62 -7.16
C THR A 151 -18.08 27.67 -7.57
N ASP A 152 -17.87 27.42 -8.87
CA ASP A 152 -16.78 26.60 -9.41
C ASP A 152 -15.43 26.99 -8.83
N HIS A 153 -15.15 28.29 -8.79
CA HIS A 153 -13.91 28.82 -8.23
C HIS A 153 -13.74 28.50 -6.74
N GLU A 154 -14.82 28.57 -5.97
CA GLU A 154 -14.80 28.30 -4.53
C GLU A 154 -14.62 26.80 -4.25
N SER A 155 -15.29 25.92 -5.01
CA SER A 155 -15.10 24.46 -4.89
C SER A 155 -13.68 24.04 -5.30
N PHE A 156 -13.13 24.62 -6.38
CA PHE A 156 -11.74 24.38 -6.78
C PHE A 156 -10.76 24.81 -5.70
N ARG A 157 -10.92 26.03 -5.16
CA ARG A 157 -10.07 26.56 -4.09
C ARG A 157 -10.15 25.70 -2.83
N ARG A 158 -11.33 25.21 -2.48
CA ARG A 158 -11.55 24.29 -1.35
C ARG A 158 -10.80 22.97 -1.54
N GLN A 159 -10.89 22.36 -2.71
CA GLN A 159 -10.20 21.09 -2.99
C GLN A 159 -8.68 21.25 -3.12
N LEU A 160 -8.22 22.36 -3.71
CA LEU A 160 -6.81 22.70 -3.75
C LEU A 160 -6.23 22.91 -2.34
N ARG A 161 -6.94 23.65 -1.48
CA ARG A 161 -6.58 23.83 -0.07
C ARG A 161 -6.48 22.49 0.65
N PHE A 162 -7.49 21.62 0.46
CA PHE A 162 -7.48 20.27 1.02
C PHE A 162 -6.25 19.48 0.56
N ALA A 163 -5.97 19.46 -0.74
CA ALA A 163 -4.83 18.73 -1.31
C ALA A 163 -3.48 19.22 -0.74
N ILE A 164 -3.28 20.54 -0.61
CA ILE A 164 -2.05 21.11 -0.05
C ILE A 164 -1.87 20.69 1.41
N ARG A 165 -2.91 20.86 2.23
CA ARG A 165 -2.86 20.51 3.66
C ARG A 165 -2.64 19.03 3.88
N GLU A 166 -3.39 18.19 3.17
CA GLU A 166 -3.27 16.74 3.26
C GLU A 166 -1.89 16.27 2.76
N SER A 167 -1.31 16.93 1.74
CA SER A 167 0.06 16.62 1.28
C SER A 167 1.10 16.85 2.37
N VAL A 168 1.03 17.96 3.11
CA VAL A 168 1.96 18.23 4.24
C VAL A 168 1.83 17.13 5.30
N VAL A 169 0.59 16.77 5.65
CA VAL A 169 0.33 15.71 6.63
C VAL A 169 0.91 14.38 6.15
N ARG A 170 0.71 14.00 4.89
CA ARG A 170 1.23 12.74 4.34
C ARG A 170 2.74 12.71 4.26
N VAL A 171 3.37 13.80 3.82
CA VAL A 171 4.85 13.90 3.77
C VAL A 171 5.44 13.74 5.17
N ALA A 172 4.91 14.44 6.17
CA ALA A 172 5.36 14.31 7.55
C ALA A 172 5.16 12.88 8.07
N THR A 173 3.96 12.33 7.89
CA THR A 173 3.58 10.98 8.34
C THR A 173 4.47 9.90 7.73
N VAL A 174 4.68 9.93 6.42
CA VAL A 174 5.53 8.96 5.71
C VAL A 174 6.99 9.10 6.13
N THR A 175 7.49 10.33 6.28
CA THR A 175 8.88 10.57 6.66
C THR A 175 9.17 10.00 8.04
N VAL A 176 8.31 10.28 9.03
CA VAL A 176 8.50 9.80 10.41
C VAL A 176 8.35 8.27 10.50
N ALA A 177 7.45 7.67 9.71
CA ALA A 177 7.23 6.23 9.71
C ALA A 177 8.15 5.43 8.78
N ARG A 178 8.96 6.10 7.94
CA ARG A 178 9.80 5.43 6.94
C ARG A 178 10.78 4.43 7.54
N PRO A 179 11.52 4.74 8.63
CA PRO A 179 12.47 3.80 9.22
C PRO A 179 11.86 2.44 9.55
N LEU A 180 10.66 2.43 10.15
CA LEU A 180 9.97 1.20 10.51
C LEU A 180 9.43 0.45 9.30
N THR A 181 8.98 1.18 8.28
CA THR A 181 8.53 0.58 7.01
C THR A 181 9.69 -0.07 6.27
N VAL A 182 10.88 0.53 6.27
CA VAL A 182 12.10 -0.06 5.68
C VAL A 182 12.49 -1.33 6.42
N VAL A 183 12.46 -1.31 7.76
CA VAL A 183 12.73 -2.50 8.57
C VAL A 183 11.73 -3.62 8.24
N MET A 184 10.43 -3.34 8.19
CA MET A 184 9.41 -4.32 7.81
C MET A 184 9.71 -4.94 6.44
N VAL A 185 10.00 -4.12 5.43
CA VAL A 185 10.32 -4.62 4.08
C VAL A 185 11.57 -5.51 4.10
N ARG A 186 12.62 -5.14 4.84
CA ARG A 186 13.85 -5.94 4.95
C ARG A 186 13.67 -7.23 5.75
N GLN A 187 12.84 -7.21 6.79
CA GLN A 187 12.43 -8.40 7.52
C GLN A 187 11.66 -9.39 6.63
N ILE A 188 10.87 -8.90 5.68
CA ILE A 188 10.21 -9.76 4.69
C ILE A 188 11.22 -10.22 3.63
N ALA A 189 12.10 -9.33 3.17
CA ALA A 189 13.09 -9.60 2.14
C ALA A 189 14.10 -10.71 2.52
N GLN A 190 14.49 -10.80 3.80
CA GLN A 190 15.40 -11.85 4.28
C GLN A 190 14.84 -13.28 4.09
N LEU A 191 13.52 -13.42 3.92
CA LEU A 191 12.89 -14.72 3.61
C LEU A 191 13.33 -15.27 2.25
N ILE A 192 13.68 -14.38 1.31
CA ILE A 192 14.09 -14.74 -0.06
C ILE A 192 15.46 -15.44 -0.04
N GLY A 193 16.40 -14.88 0.72
CA GLY A 193 17.76 -15.42 0.86
C GLY A 193 17.92 -16.46 1.97
N HIS A 194 16.84 -16.80 2.68
CA HIS A 194 16.87 -17.60 3.91
C HIS A 194 17.76 -17.02 5.02
N GLU A 195 17.91 -15.70 5.05
CA GLU A 195 18.78 -14.94 5.95
C GLU A 195 18.08 -14.63 7.29
N SER A 196 18.87 -14.35 8.34
CA SER A 196 18.37 -14.03 9.70
C SER A 196 18.95 -12.71 10.25
N LYS A 197 19.28 -11.77 9.37
CA LYS A 197 19.91 -10.48 9.71
C LYS A 197 19.01 -9.56 10.55
N TYR A 198 17.69 -9.59 10.30
CA TYR A 198 16.72 -8.67 10.88
C TYR A 198 15.71 -9.42 11.76
N GLY A 199 16.08 -9.67 13.03
CA GLY A 199 15.28 -10.47 13.97
C GLY A 199 14.16 -9.73 14.71
N GLY A 200 14.25 -8.40 14.84
CA GLY A 200 13.22 -7.59 15.51
C GLY A 200 13.40 -6.10 15.27
N VAL A 201 12.38 -5.28 15.54
CA VAL A 201 12.34 -3.84 15.17
C VAL A 201 13.60 -3.08 15.62
N PHE A 202 13.87 -3.01 16.91
CA PHE A 202 14.96 -2.18 17.46
C PHE A 202 16.35 -2.68 17.06
N SER A 203 16.54 -4.00 17.05
CA SER A 203 17.78 -4.61 16.59
C SER A 203 18.03 -4.26 15.13
N SER A 204 17.00 -4.37 14.29
CA SER A 204 17.09 -4.06 12.86
C SER A 204 17.36 -2.58 12.61
N VAL A 205 16.67 -1.67 13.31
CA VAL A 205 16.96 -0.22 13.21
C VAL A 205 18.42 0.06 13.54
N ARG A 206 18.95 -0.55 14.62
CA ARG A 206 20.35 -0.39 15.03
C ARG A 206 21.31 -0.96 13.99
N THR A 207 21.05 -2.17 13.48
CA THR A 207 21.90 -2.80 12.45
C THR A 207 21.99 -1.94 11.20
N ILE A 208 20.86 -1.43 10.70
CA ILE A 208 20.83 -0.54 9.53
C ILE A 208 21.60 0.74 9.81
N GLY A 209 21.37 1.37 10.98
CA GLY A 209 22.05 2.61 11.35
C GLY A 209 23.57 2.48 11.49
N ILE A 210 24.08 1.31 11.88
CA ILE A 210 25.52 1.04 12.01
C ILE A 210 26.15 0.67 10.65
N GLU A 211 25.49 -0.18 9.86
CA GLU A 211 26.08 -0.72 8.63
C GLU A 211 25.93 0.22 7.42
N GLU A 212 24.81 0.92 7.32
CA GLU A 212 24.46 1.77 6.16
C GLU A 212 24.35 3.25 6.52
N GLY A 213 24.40 3.56 7.82
CA GLY A 213 24.14 4.90 8.33
C GLY A 213 22.65 5.26 8.36
N PRO A 214 22.31 6.49 8.78
CA PRO A 214 20.92 6.94 8.88
C PRO A 214 20.22 6.97 7.50
N GLY A 215 20.96 7.14 6.41
CA GLY A 215 20.41 7.13 5.05
C GLY A 215 19.70 5.84 4.69
N GLY A 216 20.19 4.69 5.18
CA GLY A 216 19.58 3.38 4.94
C GLY A 216 18.15 3.25 5.46
N LEU A 217 17.82 3.93 6.57
CA LEU A 217 16.46 3.96 7.14
C LEU A 217 15.46 4.77 6.31
N PHE A 218 15.95 5.61 5.40
CA PHE A 218 15.13 6.45 4.52
C PHE A 218 15.24 6.04 3.04
N SER A 219 15.89 4.92 2.73
CA SER A 219 15.97 4.38 1.38
C SER A 219 14.58 4.20 0.79
N GLY A 220 14.34 4.73 -0.42
CA GLY A 220 13.03 4.72 -1.08
C GLY A 220 11.99 5.74 -0.58
N LEU A 221 12.38 6.70 0.27
CA LEU A 221 11.48 7.77 0.74
C LEU A 221 10.95 8.65 -0.40
N VAL A 222 11.82 9.09 -1.31
CA VAL A 222 11.47 10.00 -2.41
C VAL A 222 10.36 9.43 -3.30
N PRO A 223 10.48 8.22 -3.89
CA PRO A 223 9.38 7.66 -4.69
C PRO A 223 8.11 7.48 -3.85
N GLN A 224 8.20 7.12 -2.57
CA GLN A 224 7.02 7.04 -1.70
C GLN A 224 6.29 8.39 -1.60
N ILE A 225 7.02 9.47 -1.33
CA ILE A 225 6.45 10.83 -1.23
C ILE A 225 5.80 11.24 -2.56
N CYS A 226 6.48 11.02 -3.69
CA CYS A 226 5.92 11.32 -5.02
C CYS A 226 4.60 10.58 -5.24
N GLY A 227 4.54 9.29 -4.90
CA GLY A 227 3.32 8.49 -5.00
C GLY A 227 2.16 9.03 -4.15
N GLU A 228 2.44 9.42 -2.89
CA GLU A 228 1.43 10.00 -2.01
C GLU A 228 0.89 11.34 -2.54
N ILE A 229 1.76 12.21 -3.04
CA ILE A 229 1.36 13.51 -3.60
C ILE A 229 0.47 13.30 -4.84
N VAL A 230 0.86 12.39 -5.75
CA VAL A 230 0.05 12.05 -6.93
C VAL A 230 -1.34 11.55 -6.52
N ILE A 231 -1.42 10.68 -5.51
CA ILE A 231 -2.69 10.18 -4.98
C ILE A 231 -3.53 11.34 -4.41
N VAL A 232 -2.96 12.20 -3.56
CA VAL A 232 -3.69 13.29 -2.89
C VAL A 232 -4.24 14.29 -3.90
N PHE A 233 -3.39 14.80 -4.80
CA PHE A 233 -3.82 15.76 -5.81
C PHE A 233 -4.80 15.14 -6.81
N GLY A 234 -4.55 13.90 -7.23
CA GLY A 234 -5.46 13.19 -8.12
C GLY A 234 -6.83 12.93 -7.48
N THR A 235 -6.86 12.55 -6.21
CA THR A 235 -8.12 12.38 -5.46
C THR A 235 -8.87 13.70 -5.33
N ALA A 236 -8.21 14.78 -4.95
CA ALA A 236 -8.84 16.10 -4.85
C ALA A 236 -9.37 16.58 -6.21
N ALA A 237 -8.62 16.38 -7.30
CA ALA A 237 -9.02 16.75 -8.65
C ALA A 237 -10.22 15.95 -9.15
N LEU A 238 -10.25 14.63 -8.93
CA LEU A 238 -11.40 13.81 -9.32
C LEU A 238 -12.63 14.08 -8.47
N ILE A 239 -12.47 14.34 -7.16
CA ILE A 239 -13.61 14.70 -6.30
C ILE A 239 -14.19 16.03 -6.79
N TYR A 240 -13.35 17.04 -7.04
CA TYR A 240 -13.78 18.30 -7.64
C TYR A 240 -14.56 18.08 -8.95
N ALA A 241 -13.99 17.29 -9.87
CA ALA A 241 -14.62 17.04 -11.17
C ALA A 241 -15.97 16.32 -11.03
N ALA A 242 -16.05 15.31 -10.15
CA ALA A 242 -17.28 14.56 -9.90
C ALA A 242 -18.36 15.44 -9.27
N GLU A 243 -18.01 16.23 -8.25
CA GLU A 243 -18.94 17.13 -7.58
C GLU A 243 -19.46 18.22 -8.54
N ARG A 244 -18.59 18.82 -9.36
CA ARG A 244 -19.02 19.77 -10.40
C ARG A 244 -19.90 19.10 -11.45
N ALA A 245 -19.62 17.87 -11.85
CA ALA A 245 -20.46 17.15 -12.79
C ALA A 245 -21.88 16.91 -12.23
N ILE A 246 -22.01 16.57 -10.94
CA ILE A 246 -23.31 16.40 -10.27
C ILE A 246 -24.08 17.72 -10.21
N VAL A 247 -23.40 18.84 -9.90
CA VAL A 247 -24.01 20.17 -9.89
C VAL A 247 -24.49 20.60 -11.27
N HIS A 248 -23.65 20.49 -12.31
CA HIS A 248 -24.02 20.87 -13.68
C HIS A 248 -25.09 19.97 -14.30
N ALA A 249 -25.21 18.72 -13.84
CA ALA A 249 -26.30 17.83 -14.24
C ALA A 249 -27.67 18.24 -13.66
N GLY A 250 -27.74 19.29 -12.83
CA GLY A 250 -28.97 19.78 -12.21
C GLY A 250 -29.58 18.81 -11.20
N LEU A 251 -28.79 17.83 -10.70
CA LEU A 251 -29.29 16.81 -9.78
C LEU A 251 -29.65 17.38 -8.41
N TYR A 252 -29.06 18.51 -8.01
CA TYR A 252 -29.39 19.23 -6.79
C TYR A 252 -30.66 20.11 -6.89
N GLU A 253 -31.03 20.55 -8.09
CA GLU A 253 -32.21 21.41 -8.28
C GLU A 253 -33.52 20.63 -8.21
N LYS A 254 -33.47 19.32 -8.53
CA LYS A 254 -34.60 18.40 -8.37
C LYS A 254 -34.80 18.14 -6.87
N LYS A 255 -35.85 18.73 -6.28
CA LYS A 255 -36.24 18.56 -4.87
C LYS A 255 -37.04 17.28 -4.57
N ASP A 256 -37.01 16.30 -5.48
CA ASP A 256 -37.65 15.00 -5.22
C ASP A 256 -36.82 14.18 -4.23
N GLU A 257 -37.48 13.46 -3.32
CA GLU A 257 -36.79 12.60 -2.36
C GLU A 257 -35.90 11.54 -3.04
N LYS A 258 -36.22 11.19 -4.30
CA LYS A 258 -35.44 10.26 -5.14
C LYS A 258 -34.13 10.87 -5.64
N SER A 259 -34.12 12.13 -6.10
CA SER A 259 -32.90 12.77 -6.61
C SER A 259 -31.91 13.07 -5.49
N VAL A 260 -32.37 13.38 -4.28
CA VAL A 260 -31.50 13.52 -3.11
C VAL A 260 -30.78 12.22 -2.78
N LYS A 261 -31.51 11.08 -2.78
CA LYS A 261 -30.91 9.75 -2.57
C LYS A 261 -29.92 9.38 -3.68
N GLU A 262 -30.26 9.67 -4.94
CA GLU A 262 -29.38 9.43 -6.08
C GLU A 262 -28.05 10.19 -5.96
N VAL A 263 -28.08 11.47 -5.56
CA VAL A 263 -26.87 12.26 -5.31
C VAL A 263 -26.03 11.68 -4.18
N GLU A 264 -26.67 11.25 -3.09
CA GLU A 264 -25.97 10.64 -1.96
C GLU A 264 -25.28 9.32 -2.35
N ASP A 265 -25.97 8.49 -3.13
CA ASP A 265 -25.43 7.23 -3.63
C ASP A 265 -24.27 7.45 -4.62
N LEU A 266 -24.39 8.43 -5.53
CA LEU A 266 -23.28 8.84 -6.40
C LEU A 266 -22.08 9.31 -5.59
N ARG A 267 -22.28 10.14 -4.56
CA ARG A 267 -21.19 10.62 -3.69
C ARG A 267 -20.51 9.49 -2.94
N LYS A 268 -21.29 8.56 -2.37
CA LYS A 268 -20.74 7.36 -1.71
C LYS A 268 -19.92 6.53 -2.69
N PHE A 269 -20.45 6.28 -3.89
CA PHE A 269 -19.75 5.54 -4.93
C PHE A 269 -18.45 6.25 -5.34
N THR A 270 -18.51 7.56 -5.62
CA THR A 270 -17.36 8.37 -6.02
C THR A 270 -16.28 8.39 -4.93
N ASN A 271 -16.65 8.55 -3.65
CA ASN A 271 -15.72 8.50 -2.53
C ASN A 271 -15.08 7.11 -2.32
N LEU A 272 -15.70 6.04 -2.79
CA LEU A 272 -15.12 4.69 -2.80
C LEU A 272 -14.27 4.41 -4.05
N ALA A 273 -14.72 4.87 -5.22
CA ALA A 273 -14.11 4.59 -6.51
C ALA A 273 -12.85 5.44 -6.77
N ILE A 274 -12.86 6.73 -6.42
CA ILE A 274 -11.74 7.64 -6.66
C ILE A 274 -10.46 7.15 -5.98
N PRO A 275 -10.45 6.81 -4.67
CA PRO A 275 -9.25 6.29 -4.03
C PRO A 275 -8.75 5.00 -4.68
N PHE A 276 -9.64 4.11 -5.13
CA PHE A 276 -9.24 2.88 -5.83
C PHE A 276 -8.51 3.19 -7.15
N VAL A 277 -9.04 4.12 -7.95
CA VAL A 277 -8.39 4.57 -9.19
C VAL A 277 -7.05 5.23 -8.89
N MET A 278 -7.00 6.14 -7.91
CA MET A 278 -5.78 6.88 -7.59
C MET A 278 -4.66 6.02 -7.02
N ASN A 279 -5.00 5.01 -6.21
CA ASN A 279 -4.03 4.03 -5.74
C ASN A 279 -3.36 3.26 -6.90
N SER A 280 -4.03 3.09 -8.04
CA SER A 280 -3.42 2.46 -9.21
C SER A 280 -2.32 3.32 -9.85
N PHE A 281 -2.42 4.66 -9.76
CA PHE A 281 -1.39 5.59 -10.23
C PHE A 281 -0.24 5.75 -9.23
N GLY A 282 -0.51 5.64 -7.92
CA GLY A 282 0.53 5.62 -6.89
C GLY A 282 1.26 4.27 -6.76
N TYR A 283 0.70 3.19 -7.28
CA TYR A 283 1.27 1.85 -7.15
C TYR A 283 2.70 1.69 -7.69
N PRO A 284 3.05 2.17 -8.90
CA PRO A 284 4.42 2.11 -9.41
C PRO A 284 5.46 2.73 -8.46
N TYR A 285 5.11 3.88 -7.88
CA TYR A 285 5.95 4.56 -6.90
C TYR A 285 6.14 3.73 -5.62
N GLN A 286 5.08 3.04 -5.17
CA GLN A 286 5.17 2.12 -4.05
C GLN A 286 6.11 0.94 -4.35
N VAL A 287 6.05 0.36 -5.56
CA VAL A 287 6.95 -0.75 -5.94
C VAL A 287 8.40 -0.29 -5.95
N VAL A 288 8.69 0.85 -6.57
CA VAL A 288 10.06 1.41 -6.61
C VAL A 288 10.54 1.74 -5.20
N SER A 289 9.67 2.29 -4.34
CA SER A 289 9.94 2.53 -2.92
C SER A 289 10.29 1.25 -2.15
N THR A 290 9.58 0.14 -2.40
CA THR A 290 9.87 -1.17 -1.79
C THR A 290 11.20 -1.75 -2.27
N VAL A 291 11.49 -1.69 -3.57
CA VAL A 291 12.77 -2.18 -4.13
C VAL A 291 13.94 -1.36 -3.61
N MET A 292 13.81 -0.03 -3.60
CA MET A 292 14.83 0.86 -3.06
C MET A 292 15.03 0.70 -1.55
N ALA A 293 14.01 0.27 -0.79
CA ALA A 293 14.17 -0.02 0.64
C ALA A 293 15.17 -1.17 0.91
N VAL A 294 15.31 -2.09 -0.05
CA VAL A 294 16.19 -3.26 0.04
C VAL A 294 17.52 -3.04 -0.67
N ALA A 295 17.59 -2.12 -1.63
CA ALA A 295 18.83 -1.75 -2.31
C ALA A 295 19.90 -1.32 -1.29
N GLY A 296 21.11 -1.88 -1.42
CA GLY A 296 22.23 -1.59 -0.52
C GLY A 296 22.16 -2.26 0.86
N SER A 297 21.13 -3.08 1.15
CA SER A 297 20.93 -3.68 2.48
C SER A 297 21.86 -4.85 2.82
N GLY A 298 22.64 -5.33 1.83
CA GLY A 298 23.47 -6.52 1.96
C GLY A 298 22.68 -7.83 2.02
N LEU A 299 21.37 -7.81 1.76
CA LEU A 299 20.56 -9.02 1.63
C LEU A 299 20.76 -9.67 0.26
N ALA A 300 20.58 -10.98 0.15
CA ALA A 300 20.75 -11.73 -1.10
C ALA A 300 19.93 -11.16 -2.27
N VAL A 301 18.70 -10.70 -1.99
CA VAL A 301 17.80 -10.10 -2.98
C VAL A 301 18.31 -8.75 -3.54
N SER A 302 19.25 -8.10 -2.86
CA SER A 302 19.86 -6.83 -3.29
C SER A 302 21.07 -7.01 -4.22
N PHE A 303 21.48 -8.26 -4.49
CA PHE A 303 22.60 -8.61 -5.35
C PHE A 303 22.15 -9.41 -6.58
N LEU A 304 23.04 -9.48 -7.58
CA LEU A 304 22.88 -10.41 -8.69
C LEU A 304 22.87 -11.85 -8.17
N PRO A 305 22.02 -12.74 -8.71
CA PRO A 305 21.20 -12.58 -9.92
C PRO A 305 19.78 -12.01 -9.67
N TYR A 306 19.43 -11.56 -8.47
CA TYR A 306 18.07 -11.12 -8.13
C TYR A 306 17.77 -9.69 -8.55
N ALA A 307 18.67 -8.75 -8.26
CA ALA A 307 18.54 -7.37 -8.65
C ALA A 307 19.91 -6.72 -8.89
N PRO A 308 20.03 -5.77 -9.85
CA PRO A 308 21.21 -4.93 -9.96
C PRO A 308 21.27 -3.92 -8.79
N SER A 309 22.45 -3.36 -8.54
CA SER A 309 22.59 -2.28 -7.56
C SER A 309 22.03 -0.97 -8.11
N PHE A 310 21.10 -0.37 -7.37
CA PHE A 310 20.51 0.93 -7.72
C PHE A 310 21.12 2.03 -6.86
N VAL A 311 21.71 3.05 -7.50
CA VAL A 311 22.17 4.27 -6.81
C VAL A 311 21.00 5.24 -6.61
N ASN A 312 20.22 5.44 -7.67
CA ASN A 312 19.07 6.36 -7.69
C ASN A 312 17.77 5.59 -7.92
N TRP A 313 16.67 6.12 -7.37
CA TRP A 313 15.34 5.54 -7.58
C TRP A 313 14.89 5.62 -9.05
N HIS A 314 15.40 6.59 -9.82
CA HIS A 314 15.18 6.67 -11.27
C HIS A 314 15.74 5.45 -12.00
N SER A 315 16.95 4.99 -11.63
CA SER A 315 17.54 3.79 -12.22
C SER A 315 16.72 2.53 -11.91
N ALA A 316 16.14 2.46 -10.71
CA ALA A 316 15.20 1.39 -10.36
C ALA A 316 13.88 1.52 -11.14
N TRP A 317 13.39 2.74 -11.37
CA TRP A 317 12.21 2.99 -12.19
C TRP A 317 12.42 2.54 -13.64
N ASP A 318 13.53 2.94 -14.26
CA ASP A 318 13.87 2.59 -15.65
C ASP A 318 14.02 1.08 -15.80
N TYR A 319 14.72 0.43 -14.87
CA TYR A 319 14.84 -1.03 -14.83
C TYR A 319 13.49 -1.75 -14.70
N LEU A 320 12.56 -1.20 -13.90
CA LEU A 320 11.25 -1.79 -13.69
C LEU A 320 10.22 -1.39 -14.77
N THR A 321 10.49 -0.41 -15.62
CA THR A 321 9.51 0.12 -16.58
C THR A 321 8.98 -0.93 -17.56
N PRO A 322 9.80 -1.81 -18.16
CA PRO A 322 9.30 -2.79 -19.12
C PRO A 322 8.23 -3.71 -18.53
N HIS A 323 8.51 -4.35 -17.38
CA HIS A 323 7.67 -5.44 -16.86
C HIS A 323 7.54 -5.47 -15.32
N GLY A 324 8.03 -4.45 -14.62
CA GLY A 324 8.22 -4.45 -13.17
C GLY A 324 7.34 -3.52 -12.35
N LEU A 325 6.94 -2.37 -12.88
CA LEU A 325 6.27 -1.30 -12.12
C LEU A 325 4.89 -1.69 -11.55
N LYS A 326 4.24 -2.73 -12.09
CA LYS A 326 2.92 -3.20 -11.64
C LYS A 326 2.97 -4.59 -10.99
N ARG A 327 4.15 -5.11 -10.63
CA ARG A 327 4.29 -6.40 -9.95
C ARG A 327 3.56 -6.37 -8.61
N GLY A 328 2.57 -7.25 -8.44
CA GLY A 328 1.75 -7.32 -7.24
C GLY A 328 0.56 -6.35 -7.19
N ALA A 329 0.30 -5.60 -8.27
CA ALA A 329 -0.89 -4.74 -8.38
C ALA A 329 -2.18 -5.57 -8.41
N ARG A 330 -2.10 -6.77 -9.01
CA ARG A 330 -3.13 -7.81 -8.95
C ARG A 330 -2.57 -8.96 -8.13
N LEU A 331 -3.28 -9.37 -7.08
CA LEU A 331 -2.88 -10.50 -6.24
C LEU A 331 -3.41 -11.84 -6.75
N PHE A 332 -4.49 -11.86 -7.55
CA PHE A 332 -5.22 -13.09 -7.89
C PHE A 332 -5.27 -13.45 -9.38
N LEU A 333 -5.00 -12.53 -10.29
CA LEU A 333 -4.99 -12.78 -11.73
C LEU A 333 -3.78 -12.06 -12.29
N ARG A 334 -2.63 -12.73 -12.20
CA ARG A 334 -1.33 -12.20 -12.56
C ARG A 334 -0.88 -12.83 -13.87
N GLU A 335 -1.05 -12.12 -14.97
CA GLU A 335 -0.49 -12.54 -16.25
C GLU A 335 1.04 -12.31 -16.24
N GLN A 336 1.80 -13.32 -16.65
CA GLN A 336 3.22 -13.21 -16.91
C GLN A 336 3.43 -12.69 -18.33
N THR A 337 3.95 -11.48 -18.45
CA THR A 337 4.23 -10.82 -19.73
C THR A 337 5.71 -10.83 -20.11
N GLY A 338 6.60 -11.16 -19.16
CA GLY A 338 8.05 -11.21 -19.35
C GLY A 338 8.58 -12.57 -19.82
N ALA A 339 9.91 -12.69 -19.87
CA ALA A 339 10.59 -13.92 -20.26
C ALA A 339 10.26 -15.10 -19.32
N VAL A 340 10.36 -16.31 -19.86
CA VAL A 340 10.10 -17.56 -19.16
C VAL A 340 11.35 -18.44 -19.25
N SER A 341 11.72 -19.08 -18.15
CA SER A 341 12.82 -20.04 -18.08
C SER A 341 12.29 -21.43 -17.74
N VAL A 342 12.95 -22.47 -18.23
CA VAL A 342 12.64 -23.86 -17.86
C VAL A 342 13.46 -24.26 -16.63
N GLY A 343 12.79 -24.69 -15.58
CA GLY A 343 13.42 -25.21 -14.36
C GLY A 343 13.97 -26.63 -14.57
N ALA A 344 14.81 -27.09 -13.62
CA ALA A 344 15.38 -28.45 -13.64
C ALA A 344 14.30 -29.55 -13.52
N ASP A 345 13.12 -29.20 -13.02
CA ASP A 345 11.90 -30.00 -12.89
C ASP A 345 11.04 -30.01 -14.18
N GLN A 346 11.55 -29.46 -15.29
CA GLN A 346 10.84 -29.31 -16.56
C GLN A 346 9.58 -28.43 -16.49
N GLN A 347 9.43 -27.62 -15.45
CA GLN A 347 8.34 -26.65 -15.34
C GLN A 347 8.79 -25.26 -15.81
N LEU A 348 7.82 -24.45 -16.23
CA LEU A 348 8.06 -23.08 -16.70
C LEU A 348 8.06 -22.13 -15.50
N TYR A 349 9.06 -21.26 -15.40
CA TYR A 349 9.20 -20.25 -14.34
C TYR A 349 9.32 -18.86 -14.96
N ALA A 350 8.90 -17.83 -14.25
CA ALA A 350 9.20 -16.46 -14.64
C ALA A 350 10.73 -16.26 -14.62
N SER A 351 11.30 -15.87 -15.77
CA SER A 351 12.73 -15.58 -15.85
C SER A 351 12.96 -14.15 -15.37
N ASN A 352 13.37 -14.01 -14.11
CA ASN A 352 13.78 -12.73 -13.54
C ASN A 352 15.30 -12.49 -13.66
N LYS A 353 16.04 -13.46 -14.22
CA LYS A 353 17.53 -13.45 -14.32
C LYS A 353 18.08 -12.43 -15.32
N PHE A 354 17.27 -11.95 -16.26
CA PHE A 354 17.70 -11.02 -17.30
C PHE A 354 16.55 -10.08 -17.65
N PHE A 355 16.45 -8.97 -16.93
CA PHE A 355 15.85 -7.76 -17.49
C PHE A 355 17.01 -6.80 -17.74
N ALA A 356 17.81 -7.09 -18.76
CA ALA A 356 18.69 -6.09 -19.36
C ALA A 356 17.86 -5.20 -20.28
#